data_AF-A0A1V6QQA6-F1
#
_entry.id   AF-A0A1V6QQA6-F1
#
_cell.length_a   1.000
_cell.length_b   1.000
_cell.length_c   1.000
_cell.angle_alpha   90.00
_cell.angle_beta   90.00
_cell.angle_gamma   90.00
#
_symmetry.space_group_name_H-M   'P 1'
#
loop_
_entity.id
_entity.type
_entity.pdbx_description
1 polymer ?
#
loop_
_entity_poly.entity_id
_entity_poly.type
_entity_poly.pdbx_seq_one_letter_code
_entity_poly.pdbx_strand_id
1 'polypeptide(L)'
;MVAPGSQWPPLSGARENSATNTNERILDANYDVRQLLNHISSNNSVKVPKPVLEYLKSIQELTADLIKNPIGQDWKQQFEQLRQETSQIKQDIHAVRIASSNVNANGNASGSNRIRSYVDAVKNAPPPTHFLSSHGSASTNPATPSDLIQDRQIIVKLGDSDGIKLF
;
A
#
# COMPACT_ATOMS: atom_id res chain seq x y z
N MET A 1 -35.60 -54.96 -15.85
CA MET A 1 -34.39 -54.80 -16.69
C MET A 1 -34.42 -53.38 -17.24
N VAL A 2 -33.52 -52.50 -16.78
CA VAL A 2 -33.45 -51.10 -17.26
C VAL A 2 -32.81 -51.12 -18.66
N ALA A 3 -33.39 -50.39 -19.61
CA ALA A 3 -32.93 -50.37 -20.99
C ALA A 3 -31.46 -49.94 -21.09
N PRO A 4 -30.60 -50.70 -21.80
CA PRO A 4 -29.21 -50.31 -22.06
C PRO A 4 -29.23 -49.09 -22.99
N GLY A 5 -29.12 -47.90 -22.41
CA GLY A 5 -29.22 -46.62 -23.11
C GLY A 5 -29.69 -45.45 -22.25
N SER A 6 -30.22 -45.71 -21.05
CA SER A 6 -30.74 -44.67 -20.14
C SER A 6 -29.85 -44.36 -18.93
N GLN A 7 -28.62 -44.89 -18.90
CA GLN A 7 -27.71 -44.68 -17.78
C GLN A 7 -26.88 -43.41 -18.00
N TRP A 8 -27.13 -42.40 -17.16
CA TRP A 8 -26.35 -41.16 -17.11
C TRP A 8 -24.88 -41.44 -16.77
N PRO A 9 -23.94 -40.59 -17.23
CA PRO A 9 -22.53 -40.74 -16.89
C PRO A 9 -22.34 -40.59 -15.37
N PRO A 10 -21.34 -41.27 -14.78
CA PRO A 10 -20.98 -41.06 -13.38
C PRO A 10 -20.49 -39.62 -13.20
N LEU A 11 -21.03 -38.93 -12.20
CA LEU A 11 -20.66 -37.57 -11.83
C LEU A 11 -19.91 -37.58 -10.48
N SER A 12 -19.08 -36.57 -10.26
CA SER A 12 -18.24 -36.39 -9.07
C SER A 12 -19.04 -36.12 -7.79
N GLY A 13 -20.35 -35.85 -7.90
CA GLY A 13 -21.26 -35.49 -6.80
C GLY A 13 -21.52 -36.56 -5.73
N ALA A 14 -20.84 -37.72 -5.76
CA ALA A 14 -20.91 -38.72 -4.69
C ALA A 14 -20.12 -38.32 -3.43
N ARG A 15 -19.34 -37.22 -3.47
CA ARG A 15 -18.67 -36.67 -2.29
C ARG A 15 -19.62 -35.74 -1.54
N GLU A 16 -20.15 -36.26 -0.44
CA GLU A 16 -20.95 -35.55 0.56
C GLU A 16 -20.31 -34.20 0.93
N ASN A 17 -21.15 -33.19 1.23
CA ASN A 17 -20.91 -31.76 1.53
C ASN A 17 -19.78 -31.44 2.54
N SER A 18 -18.58 -31.94 2.31
CA SER A 18 -17.46 -31.90 3.23
C SER A 18 -16.43 -30.93 2.66
N ALA A 19 -16.42 -29.72 3.21
CA ALA A 19 -15.43 -28.64 3.11
C ALA A 19 -14.34 -28.78 2.00
N THR A 20 -14.76 -29.05 0.77
CA THR A 20 -13.85 -29.35 -0.34
C THR A 20 -13.28 -28.02 -0.81
N ASN A 21 -11.97 -27.98 -1.06
CA ASN A 21 -11.31 -26.74 -1.44
C ASN A 21 -11.99 -26.15 -2.69
N THR A 22 -12.15 -24.83 -2.76
CA THR A 22 -12.86 -24.19 -3.89
C THR A 22 -12.30 -24.62 -5.25
N ASN A 23 -10.98 -24.83 -5.36
CA ASN A 23 -10.35 -25.31 -6.59
C ASN A 23 -10.75 -26.74 -6.96
N GLU A 24 -10.87 -27.63 -5.98
CA GLU A 24 -11.30 -29.02 -6.19
C GLU A 24 -12.75 -29.04 -6.70
N ARG A 25 -13.61 -28.19 -6.13
CA ARG A 25 -15.00 -28.04 -6.59
C ARG A 25 -15.10 -27.54 -8.02
N ILE A 26 -14.21 -26.62 -8.42
CA ILE A 26 -14.14 -26.10 -9.80
C ILE A 26 -13.71 -27.21 -10.77
N LEU A 27 -12.74 -28.05 -10.37
CA LEU A 27 -12.28 -29.19 -11.18
C LEU A 27 -13.37 -30.24 -11.34
N ASP A 28 -14.05 -30.61 -10.25
CA ASP A 28 -15.15 -31.57 -10.26
C ASP A 28 -16.32 -31.08 -11.13
N ALA A 29 -16.71 -29.80 -10.99
CA ALA A 29 -17.74 -29.21 -11.83
C ALA A 29 -17.34 -29.16 -13.32
N ASN A 30 -16.06 -28.89 -13.64
CA ASN A 30 -15.58 -28.93 -15.02
C ASN A 30 -15.66 -30.36 -15.61
N TYR A 31 -15.27 -31.36 -14.81
CA TYR A 31 -15.35 -32.76 -15.19
C TYR A 31 -16.81 -33.16 -15.46
N ASP A 32 -17.72 -32.89 -14.54
CA ASP A 32 -19.13 -33.25 -14.63
C ASP A 32 -19.81 -32.64 -15.85
N VAL A 33 -19.59 -31.35 -16.09
CA VAL A 33 -20.18 -30.65 -17.24
C VAL A 33 -19.65 -31.20 -18.57
N ARG A 34 -18.36 -31.56 -18.64
CA ARG A 34 -17.80 -32.20 -19.85
C ARG A 34 -18.40 -33.57 -20.09
N GLN A 35 -18.55 -34.39 -19.04
CA GLN A 35 -19.18 -35.70 -19.16
C GLN A 35 -20.63 -35.59 -19.63
N LEU A 36 -21.39 -34.64 -19.07
CA LEU A 36 -22.77 -34.38 -19.47
C LEU A 36 -22.87 -33.91 -20.93
N LEU A 37 -22.09 -32.92 -21.34
CA LEU A 37 -22.09 -32.41 -22.71
C LEU A 37 -21.70 -33.50 -23.71
N ASN A 38 -20.68 -34.29 -23.39
CA ASN A 38 -20.25 -35.41 -24.24
C ASN A 38 -21.32 -36.48 -24.36
N HIS A 39 -22.00 -36.84 -23.25
CA HIS A 39 -23.08 -37.82 -23.25
C HIS A 39 -24.26 -37.33 -24.09
N ILE A 40 -24.66 -36.06 -23.96
CA ILE A 40 -25.75 -35.49 -24.74
C ILE A 40 -25.39 -35.41 -26.24
N SER A 41 -24.15 -35.06 -26.58
CA SER A 41 -23.71 -34.99 -27.99
C SER A 41 -23.55 -36.37 -28.64
N SER A 42 -23.17 -37.39 -27.86
CA SER A 42 -22.94 -38.75 -28.37
C SER A 42 -24.23 -39.58 -28.42
N ASN A 43 -25.22 -39.27 -27.59
CA ASN A 43 -26.48 -40.00 -27.51
C ASN A 43 -27.64 -39.19 -28.10
N ASN A 44 -27.92 -39.40 -29.39
CA ASN A 44 -29.04 -38.77 -30.11
C ASN A 44 -30.44 -39.04 -29.50
N SER A 45 -30.56 -39.97 -28.56
CA SER A 45 -31.82 -40.26 -27.85
C SER A 45 -32.10 -39.28 -26.69
N VAL A 46 -31.08 -38.58 -26.19
CA VAL A 46 -31.19 -37.68 -25.03
C VAL A 46 -31.58 -36.29 -25.51
N LYS A 47 -32.88 -35.97 -25.47
CA LYS A 47 -33.39 -34.64 -25.78
C LYS A 47 -33.31 -33.73 -24.55
N VAL A 48 -32.34 -32.83 -24.55
CA VAL A 48 -32.18 -31.81 -23.50
C VAL A 48 -32.71 -30.47 -23.99
N PRO A 49 -33.51 -29.73 -23.19
CA PRO A 49 -33.94 -28.38 -23.54
C PRO A 49 -32.77 -27.45 -23.82
N LYS A 50 -32.91 -26.60 -24.84
CA LYS A 50 -31.87 -25.63 -25.24
C LYS A 50 -31.34 -24.76 -24.07
N PRO A 51 -32.19 -24.24 -23.15
CA PRO A 51 -31.68 -23.46 -22.01
C PRO A 51 -30.73 -24.24 -21.10
N VAL A 52 -30.94 -25.56 -20.95
CA VAL A 52 -30.08 -26.41 -20.13
C VAL A 52 -28.74 -26.63 -20.82
N LEU A 53 -28.73 -26.79 -22.14
CA LEU A 53 -27.49 -26.88 -22.93
C LEU A 53 -26.67 -25.57 -22.87
N GLU A 54 -27.35 -24.43 -22.97
CA GLU A 54 -26.71 -23.11 -22.82
C GLU A 54 -26.11 -22.95 -21.43
N TYR A 55 -26.86 -23.31 -20.39
CA TYR A 55 -26.37 -23.29 -19.02
C TYR A 55 -25.14 -24.18 -18.80
N LEU A 56 -25.16 -25.42 -19.32
CA LEU A 56 -23.99 -26.31 -19.24
C LEU A 56 -22.77 -25.72 -19.94
N LYS A 57 -22.94 -25.08 -21.11
CA LYS A 57 -21.84 -24.39 -21.80
C LYS A 57 -21.32 -23.20 -20.99
N SER A 58 -22.20 -22.41 -20.38
CA SER A 58 -21.78 -21.31 -19.51
C SER A 58 -20.96 -21.79 -18.31
N ILE A 59 -21.36 -22.91 -17.67
CA ILE A 59 -20.57 -23.50 -16.59
C ILE A 59 -19.23 -24.02 -17.12
N GLN A 60 -19.20 -24.63 -18.31
CA GLN A 60 -17.96 -25.11 -18.92
C GLN A 60 -16.95 -23.97 -19.13
N GLU A 61 -17.43 -22.84 -19.66
CA GLU A 61 -16.61 -21.65 -19.88
C GLU A 61 -16.13 -21.05 -18.56
N LEU A 62 -17.03 -20.85 -17.60
CA LEU A 62 -16.70 -20.33 -16.27
C LEU A 62 -15.66 -21.20 -15.56
N THR A 63 -15.87 -22.52 -15.53
CA THR A 63 -14.95 -23.44 -14.85
C THR A 63 -13.62 -23.54 -15.58
N ALA A 64 -13.59 -23.45 -16.92
CA ALA A 64 -12.34 -23.40 -17.68
C ALA A 64 -11.55 -22.11 -17.40
N ASP A 65 -12.23 -20.97 -17.24
CA ASP A 65 -11.60 -19.71 -16.88
C ASP A 65 -11.06 -19.75 -15.45
N LEU A 66 -11.85 -20.23 -14.48
CA LEU A 66 -11.42 -20.37 -13.09
C LEU A 66 -10.26 -21.36 -12.89
N ILE A 67 -10.11 -22.36 -13.77
CA ILE A 67 -8.94 -23.25 -13.77
C ILE A 67 -7.68 -22.50 -14.24
N LYS A 68 -7.82 -21.61 -15.23
CA LYS A 68 -6.70 -20.77 -15.73
C LYS A 68 -6.34 -19.67 -14.74
N ASN A 69 -7.36 -19.11 -14.09
CA ASN A 69 -7.29 -18.00 -13.15
C ASN A 69 -7.87 -18.44 -11.79
N PRO A 70 -7.08 -19.18 -10.98
CA PRO A 70 -7.56 -19.65 -9.70
C PRO A 70 -7.93 -18.49 -8.79
N ILE A 71 -9.09 -18.59 -8.15
CA ILE A 71 -9.60 -17.55 -7.24
C ILE A 71 -8.57 -17.27 -6.16
N GLY A 72 -8.19 -15.99 -6.03
CA GLY A 72 -7.25 -15.53 -5.02
C GLY A 72 -5.77 -15.66 -5.39
N GLN A 73 -5.42 -16.00 -6.64
CA GLN A 73 -4.04 -15.85 -7.12
C GLN A 73 -3.57 -14.40 -7.04
N ASP A 74 -4.37 -13.46 -7.53
CA ASP A 74 -4.02 -12.03 -7.50
C ASP A 74 -3.84 -11.54 -6.06
N TRP A 75 -4.76 -11.91 -5.16
CA TRP A 75 -4.64 -11.59 -3.73
C TRP A 75 -3.37 -12.18 -3.11
N LYS A 76 -3.01 -13.43 -3.46
CA LYS A 76 -1.75 -14.05 -2.98
C LYS A 76 -0.53 -13.32 -3.51
N GLN A 77 -0.52 -12.94 -4.77
CA GLN A 77 0.57 -12.17 -5.38
C GLN A 77 0.70 -10.79 -4.72
N GLN A 78 -0.41 -10.08 -4.55
CA GLN A 78 -0.45 -8.78 -3.87
C GLN A 78 0.00 -8.89 -2.41
N PHE A 79 -0.43 -9.94 -1.70
CA PHE A 79 -0.01 -10.18 -0.33
C PHE A 79 1.49 -10.47 -0.22
N GLU A 80 2.04 -11.29 -1.12
CA GLU A 80 3.46 -11.60 -1.14
C GLU A 80 4.29 -10.36 -1.55
N GLN A 81 3.81 -9.56 -2.50
CA GLN A 81 4.40 -8.27 -2.84
C GLN A 81 4.43 -7.35 -1.63
N LEU A 82 3.30 -7.18 -0.93
CA LEU A 82 3.20 -6.33 0.26
C LEU A 82 4.13 -6.82 1.38
N ARG A 83 4.28 -8.14 1.52
CA ARG A 83 5.23 -8.75 2.46
C ARG A 83 6.67 -8.41 2.12
N GLN A 84 7.04 -8.47 0.83
CA GLN A 84 8.38 -8.10 0.35
C GLN A 84 8.65 -6.61 0.56
N GLU A 85 7.72 -5.73 0.17
CA GLU A 85 7.82 -4.28 0.36
C GLU A 85 7.97 -3.93 1.84
N THR A 86 7.19 -4.57 2.72
CA THR A 86 7.31 -4.39 4.17
C THR A 86 8.68 -4.83 4.69
N SER A 87 9.22 -5.92 4.16
CA SER A 87 10.57 -6.38 4.51
C SER A 87 11.64 -5.38 4.06
N GLN A 88 11.52 -4.85 2.85
CA GLN A 88 12.44 -3.85 2.31
C GLN A 88 12.42 -2.57 3.16
N ILE A 89 11.22 -2.04 3.45
CA ILE A 89 11.07 -0.85 4.30
C ILE A 89 11.71 -1.07 5.67
N LYS A 90 11.55 -2.25 6.28
CA LYS A 90 12.20 -2.58 7.57
C LYS A 90 13.73 -2.54 7.47
N GLN A 91 14.30 -3.05 6.38
CA GLN A 91 15.75 -3.00 6.15
C GLN A 91 16.22 -1.55 5.96
N ASP A 92 15.51 -0.77 5.14
CA ASP A 92 15.84 0.63 4.88
C ASP A 92 15.78 1.48 6.15
N ILE A 93 14.76 1.27 7.00
CA ILE A 93 14.66 1.91 8.32
C ILE A 93 15.88 1.56 9.19
N HIS A 94 16.32 0.30 9.17
CA HIS A 94 17.47 -0.13 9.94
C HIS A 94 18.77 0.48 9.40
N ALA A 95 18.92 0.56 8.07
CA ALA A 95 20.05 1.18 7.42
C ALA A 95 20.12 2.69 7.72
N VAL A 96 19.01 3.41 7.58
CA VAL A 96 18.90 4.83 7.93
C VAL A 96 19.20 5.06 9.41
N ARG A 97 18.72 4.19 10.30
CA ARG A 97 19.02 4.25 11.74
C ARG A 97 20.51 4.11 12.00
N ILE A 98 21.17 3.14 11.39
CA ILE A 98 22.63 2.94 11.52
C ILE A 98 23.40 4.14 10.95
N ALA A 99 23.02 4.63 9.77
CA ALA A 99 23.64 5.79 9.15
C ALA A 99 23.47 7.04 10.04
N SER A 100 22.29 7.26 10.61
CA SER A 100 22.00 8.38 11.52
C SER A 100 22.76 8.26 12.85
N SER A 101 22.85 7.05 13.42
CA SER A 101 23.64 6.82 14.64
C SER A 101 25.14 6.98 14.38
N ASN A 102 25.63 6.62 13.19
CA ASN A 102 27.02 6.82 12.80
C ASN A 102 27.33 8.29 12.48
N VAL A 103 26.37 9.09 12.01
CA VAL A 103 26.54 10.56 11.93
C VAL A 103 26.63 11.18 13.33
N ASN A 104 25.93 10.63 14.33
CA ASN A 104 26.04 11.07 15.71
C ASN A 104 27.28 10.50 16.45
N ALA A 105 27.77 9.32 16.08
CA ALA A 105 28.93 8.67 16.72
C ALA A 105 30.27 9.01 16.03
N ASN A 106 30.26 9.14 14.71
CA ASN A 106 31.38 9.58 13.87
C ASN A 106 31.23 11.05 13.43
N GLY A 107 30.38 11.78 14.16
CA GLY A 107 30.24 13.22 14.10
C GLY A 107 31.55 13.86 14.48
N ASN A 108 32.38 14.02 13.45
CA ASN A 108 33.35 15.09 13.30
C ASN A 108 32.98 16.25 14.22
N ALA A 109 33.95 16.66 15.05
CA ALA A 109 33.85 17.79 15.95
C ALA A 109 33.28 19.06 15.29
N SER A 110 33.20 19.15 13.96
CA SER A 110 32.63 20.25 13.18
C SER A 110 31.15 20.60 13.50
N GLY A 111 30.25 19.63 13.68
CA GLY A 111 28.82 19.94 13.97
C GLY A 111 28.61 20.41 15.41
N SER A 112 29.27 19.73 16.36
CA SER A 112 29.25 20.08 17.78
C SER A 112 30.02 21.39 18.06
N ASN A 113 31.13 21.65 17.37
CA ASN A 113 31.88 22.89 17.47
C ASN A 113 31.08 24.09 16.95
N ARG A 114 30.25 23.92 15.91
CA ARG A 114 29.39 25.01 15.43
C ARG A 114 28.34 25.39 16.46
N ILE A 115 27.65 24.40 17.02
CA ILE A 115 26.64 24.60 18.07
C ILE A 115 27.29 25.20 19.33
N ARG A 116 28.44 24.68 19.76
CA ARG A 116 29.23 25.26 20.85
C ARG A 116 29.72 26.68 20.53
N SER A 117 30.13 26.97 19.30
CA SER A 117 30.58 28.30 18.90
C SER A 117 29.47 29.34 18.95
N TYR A 118 28.23 28.97 18.62
CA TYR A 118 27.09 29.88 18.78
C TYR A 118 26.78 30.11 20.26
N VAL A 119 26.86 29.07 21.09
CA VAL A 119 26.63 29.18 22.54
C VAL A 119 27.72 30.02 23.22
N ASP A 120 29.00 29.82 22.86
CA ASP A 120 30.11 30.61 23.37
C ASP A 120 30.09 32.06 22.86
N ALA A 121 29.66 32.28 21.61
CA ALA A 121 29.47 33.62 21.08
C ALA A 121 28.32 34.37 21.79
N VAL A 122 27.24 33.68 22.16
CA VAL A 122 26.13 34.26 22.95
C VAL A 122 26.55 34.50 24.40
N LYS A 123 27.34 33.61 25.00
CA LYS A 123 27.82 33.74 26.38
C LYS A 123 28.79 34.92 26.55
N ASN A 124 29.60 35.20 25.53
CA ASN A 124 30.53 36.33 25.51
C ASN A 124 29.94 37.57 24.82
N ALA A 125 28.70 37.50 24.33
CA ALA A 125 28.04 38.67 23.78
C ALA A 125 27.77 39.67 24.92
N PRO A 126 28.01 40.97 24.70
CA PRO A 126 27.56 41.99 25.64
C PRO A 126 26.06 41.84 25.87
N PRO A 127 25.56 42.00 27.10
CA PRO A 127 24.12 41.99 27.35
C PRO A 127 23.46 43.03 26.43
N PRO A 128 22.25 42.74 25.89
CA PRO A 128 21.55 43.66 24.99
C PRO A 128 21.50 45.04 25.63
N THR A 129 22.18 45.99 25.02
CA THR A 129 22.22 47.35 25.53
C THR A 129 20.86 47.95 25.24
N HIS A 130 20.01 48.03 26.26
CA HIS A 130 18.78 48.78 26.17
C HIS A 130 19.16 50.26 26.02
N PHE A 131 19.14 50.77 24.80
CA PHE A 131 19.08 52.20 24.59
C PHE A 131 17.74 52.67 25.13
N LEU A 132 17.76 53.18 26.37
CA LEU A 132 16.65 53.92 26.95
C LEU A 132 16.50 55.20 26.16
N SER A 133 15.68 55.17 25.11
CA SER A 133 15.15 56.39 24.51
C SER A 133 14.36 57.11 25.60
N SER A 134 14.85 58.29 26.00
CA SER A 134 14.20 59.14 26.99
C SER A 134 12.90 59.70 26.39
N HIS A 135 11.81 58.94 26.52
CA HIS A 135 10.46 59.46 26.33
C HIS A 135 9.56 58.99 27.48
N GLY A 136 8.92 59.98 28.11
CA GLY A 136 8.25 59.86 29.38
C GLY A 136 7.09 58.88 29.40
N SER A 137 6.96 58.25 30.58
CA SER A 137 5.73 57.80 31.24
C SER A 137 4.53 57.41 30.36
N ALA A 138 4.33 56.10 30.18
CA ALA A 138 3.08 55.42 30.54
C ALA A 138 3.35 53.90 30.61
N SER A 139 3.05 53.29 31.75
CA SER A 139 3.11 51.84 31.96
C SER A 139 2.22 51.14 30.93
N THR A 140 2.80 50.25 30.12
CA THR A 140 2.04 49.31 29.28
C THR A 140 2.34 47.88 29.72
N ASN A 141 1.26 47.16 30.00
CA ASN A 141 1.24 45.77 30.49
C ASN A 141 2.13 44.83 29.64
N PRO A 142 2.62 43.72 30.22
CA PRO A 142 3.40 42.73 29.47
C PRO A 142 2.62 42.23 28.27
N ALA A 143 3.30 42.18 27.12
CA ALA A 143 2.72 41.77 25.83
C ALA A 143 2.04 40.40 25.95
N THR A 144 0.81 40.33 25.44
CA THR A 144 0.03 39.09 25.50
C THR A 144 0.46 38.14 24.38
N PRO A 145 0.24 36.82 24.50
CA PRO A 145 0.67 35.85 23.50
C PRO A 145 0.19 36.14 22.07
N SER A 146 -0.93 36.86 21.92
CA SER A 146 -1.47 37.30 20.64
C SER A 146 -0.63 38.39 19.96
N ASP A 147 0.05 39.24 20.73
CA ASP A 147 0.92 40.31 20.19
C ASP A 147 2.18 39.71 19.56
N LEU A 148 2.68 38.61 20.13
CA LEU A 148 3.82 37.84 19.59
C LEU A 148 3.52 37.10 18.28
N ILE A 149 2.24 36.95 17.90
CA ILE A 149 1.84 36.29 16.65
C ILE A 149 1.96 37.26 15.48
N GLN A 150 1.74 38.56 15.70
CA GLN A 150 1.95 39.58 14.66
C GLN A 150 3.44 39.86 14.40
N ASP A 151 4.28 39.81 15.44
CA ASP A 151 5.74 39.94 15.31
C ASP A 151 6.40 38.82 14.49
N ARG A 152 5.68 37.71 14.25
CA ARG A 152 6.15 36.59 13.42
C ARG A 152 5.82 36.76 11.93
N GLN A 153 5.29 37.90 11.51
CA GLN A 153 5.16 38.20 10.08
C GLN A 153 6.53 38.53 9.50
N ILE A 154 7.19 37.51 8.93
CA ILE A 154 8.45 37.66 8.21
C ILE A 154 8.14 38.33 6.87
N ILE A 155 8.42 39.63 6.76
CA ILE A 155 8.42 40.32 5.47
C ILE A 155 9.74 39.95 4.76
N VAL A 156 9.67 39.05 3.78
CA VAL A 156 10.81 38.70 2.94
C VAL A 156 11.00 39.80 1.90
N LYS A 157 12.06 40.61 2.03
CA LYS A 157 12.49 41.56 1.01
C LYS A 157 13.36 40.80 -0.01
N LEU A 158 12.84 40.53 -1.20
CA LEU A 158 13.68 40.05 -2.31
C LEU A 158 14.69 41.15 -2.65
N GLY A 159 15.98 40.85 -2.59
CA GLY A 159 17.05 41.75 -3.03
C GLY A 159 17.19 41.74 -4.55
N ASP A 160 17.52 42.90 -5.13
CA ASP A 160 17.58 43.16 -6.57
C ASP A 160 18.52 42.21 -7.34
N SER A 161 18.08 41.83 -8.53
CA SER A 161 18.63 40.80 -9.41
C SER A 161 19.85 41.22 -10.25
N ASP A 162 20.67 42.16 -9.77
CA ASP A 162 21.78 42.73 -10.59
C ASP A 162 23.15 42.06 -10.39
N GLY A 163 23.20 40.88 -9.77
CA GLY A 163 24.47 40.22 -9.40
C GLY A 163 24.78 38.87 -10.05
N ILE A 164 23.95 38.34 -10.95
CA ILE A 164 24.17 36.98 -11.49
C ILE A 164 25.15 37.04 -12.67
N LYS A 165 26.45 36.91 -12.41
CA LYS A 165 27.41 36.50 -13.45
C LYS A 165 27.31 34.99 -13.64
N LEU A 166 26.82 34.58 -14.81
CA LEU A 166 26.95 33.21 -15.30
C LEU A 166 28.44 32.95 -15.62
N PHE A 167 29.02 31.93 -15.00
CA PHE A 167 30.18 31.21 -15.54
C PHE A 167 29.74 29.78 -15.84
#